data_AF-A0A0H3AM90-F1
#
_entry.id   AF-A0A0H3AM90-F1
#
_cell.length_a   1.000
_cell.length_b   1.000
_cell.length_c   1.000
_cell.angle_alpha   90.00
_cell.angle_beta   90.00
_cell.angle_gamma   90.00
#
_symmetry.space_group_name_H-M   'P 1'
#
loop_
_entity.id
_entity.type
_entity.pdbx_description
1 polymer ?
#
loop_
_entity_poly.entity_id
_entity_poly.type
_entity_poly.pdbx_seq_one_letter_code
_entity_poly.pdbx_strand_id
1 'polypeptide(L)' 'MLEYVSVNQIDPGKELYNKVKAGFIIKGTTLGAWCRQSGVKQQNVMSCLIGSWDGPKAKLLRAKVIHESGIVGDEYGK' A
#
# COMPACT_ATOMS: atom_id res chain seq x y z
N MET A 1 22.07 13.18 -0.99
CA MET A 1 21.22 13.36 0.20
C MET A 1 19.83 12.89 -0.20
N LEU A 2 19.52 11.61 -0.01
CA LEU A 2 18.21 11.06 -0.38
C LEU A 2 17.29 11.25 0.83
N GLU A 3 16.19 11.98 0.64
CA GLU A 3 15.17 12.16 1.67
C GLU A 3 14.52 10.81 2.02
N TYR A 4 14.60 10.46 3.30
CA TYR A 4 13.96 9.27 3.86
C TYR A 4 12.47 9.56 4.09
N VAL A 5 11.59 8.96 3.28
CA VAL A 5 10.15 8.96 3.56
C VAL A 5 9.85 7.86 4.59
N SER A 6 9.64 8.27 5.85
CA SER A 6 9.22 7.36 6.92
C SER A 6 7.78 6.87 6.70
N VAL A 7 7.56 5.59 6.95
CA VAL A 7 6.31 4.83 6.74
C VAL A 7 5.07 5.37 7.46
N ASN A 8 5.29 6.26 8.44
CA ASN A 8 4.26 6.79 9.34
C ASN A 8 3.67 8.15 8.90
N GLN A 9 3.94 8.61 7.67
CA GLN A 9 3.57 9.96 7.23
C GLN A 9 2.65 10.02 6.00
N ILE A 10 2.21 8.88 5.44
CA ILE A 10 1.28 8.92 4.29
C ILE A 10 -0.13 8.64 4.78
N ASP A 11 -0.87 9.72 5.00
CA ASP A 11 -2.29 9.66 5.34
C ASP A 11 -3.09 8.92 4.25
N PRO A 12 -4.19 8.23 4.64
CA PRO A 12 -5.11 7.68 3.67
C PRO A 12 -5.58 8.75 2.69
N GLY A 13 -5.51 8.46 1.39
CA GLY A 13 -5.85 9.42 0.36
C GLY A 13 -5.47 8.95 -1.05
N LYS A 14 -5.80 9.79 -2.03
CA LYS A 14 -5.50 9.52 -3.45
C LYS A 14 -3.99 9.39 -3.70
N GLU A 15 -3.18 10.14 -2.97
CA GLU A 15 -1.72 10.08 -3.06
C GLU A 15 -1.19 8.72 -2.62
N LEU A 16 -1.64 8.22 -1.46
CA LEU A 16 -1.29 6.89 -0.96
C LEU A 16 -1.65 5.81 -1.97
N TYR A 17 -2.86 5.87 -2.53
CA TYR A 17 -3.30 4.93 -3.57
C TYR A 17 -2.40 4.93 -4.81
N ASN A 18 -2.00 6.12 -5.29
CA ASN A 18 -1.11 6.25 -6.43
C ASN A 18 0.30 5.73 -6.14
N LYS A 19 0.85 6.05 -4.96
CA LYS A 19 2.16 5.54 -4.52
C LYS A 19 2.17 4.01 -4.46
N VAL A 20 1.17 3.40 -3.83
CA VAL A 20 1.04 1.93 -3.77
C VAL A 20 0.98 1.31 -5.18
N LYS A 21 0.21 1.89 -6.10
CA LYS A 21 0.17 1.42 -7.50
C LYS A 21 1.55 1.51 -8.16
N ALA A 22 2.25 2.63 -7.99
CA ALA A 22 3.58 2.83 -8.54
C ALA A 22 4.59 1.82 -7.96
N GLY A 23 4.54 1.54 -6.65
CA GLY A 23 5.39 0.54 -6.00
C GLY A 23 5.26 -0.85 -6.63
N PHE A 24 4.03 -1.32 -6.85
CA PHE A 24 3.82 -2.60 -7.55
C PHE A 24 4.36 -2.58 -9.00
N ILE A 25 4.18 -1.48 -9.73
CA ILE A 25 4.70 -1.34 -11.11
C ILE A 25 6.23 -1.39 -11.12
N ILE A 26 6.90 -0.69 -10.20
CA ILE A 26 8.37 -0.71 -10.06
C ILE A 26 8.86 -2.14 -9.76
N LYS A 27 8.11 -2.91 -8.97
CA LYS A 27 8.39 -4.34 -8.70
C LYS A 27 8.08 -5.28 -9.88
N GLY A 28 7.65 -4.77 -11.03
CA GLY A 28 7.31 -5.58 -12.21
C GLY A 28 5.97 -6.31 -12.11
N THR A 29 5.06 -5.86 -11.23
CA THR A 29 3.70 -6.39 -11.12
C THR A 29 2.68 -5.24 -11.09
N THR A 30 1.42 -5.53 -10.80
CA THR A 30 0.38 -4.48 -10.64
C THR A 30 -0.41 -4.72 -9.36
N LEU A 31 -1.00 -3.66 -8.82
CA LEU A 31 -1.93 -3.77 -7.71
C LEU A 31 -3.07 -4.76 -8.01
N GLY A 32 -3.57 -4.77 -9.24
CA GLY A 32 -4.62 -5.71 -9.68
C GLY A 32 -4.14 -7.17 -9.70
N ALA A 33 -2.92 -7.42 -10.16
CA ALA A 33 -2.31 -8.75 -10.11
C ALA A 33 -2.12 -9.22 -8.67
N TRP A 34 -1.62 -8.36 -7.79
CA TRP A 34 -1.50 -8.65 -6.35
C TRP A 34 -2.87 -8.92 -5.71
N CYS A 35 -3.92 -8.16 -6.05
CA CYS A 35 -5.29 -8.41 -5.56
C CYS A 35 -5.78 -9.81 -5.96
N ARG A 36 -5.56 -10.22 -7.22
CA ARG A 36 -5.93 -11.55 -7.72
C ARG A 36 -5.18 -12.66 -6.99
N GLN A 37 -3.87 -12.49 -6.79
CA GLN A 37 -3.02 -13.48 -6.13
C GLN A 37 -3.35 -13.61 -4.63
N SER A 38 -3.63 -12.48 -3.96
CA SER A 38 -3.92 -12.44 -2.52
C SER A 38 -5.37 -12.77 -2.17
N GLY A 39 -6.27 -12.88 -3.17
CA GLY A 39 -7.71 -13.04 -2.96
C GLY A 39 -8.42 -11.80 -2.42
N VAL A 40 -7.73 -10.65 -2.34
CA VAL A 40 -8.31 -9.41 -1.84
C VAL A 40 -9.05 -8.68 -2.95
N LYS A 41 -10.29 -8.25 -2.67
CA LYS A 41 -11.07 -7.43 -3.59
C LYS A 41 -10.42 -6.06 -3.79
N GLN A 42 -10.22 -5.66 -5.05
CA GLN A 42 -9.61 -4.39 -5.40
C GLN A 42 -10.35 -3.17 -4.81
N GLN A 43 -11.67 -3.25 -4.69
CA GLN A 43 -12.50 -2.20 -4.08
C GLN A 43 -12.16 -1.99 -2.61
N ASN A 44 -11.92 -3.07 -1.85
CA ASN A 44 -11.55 -2.97 -0.44
C ASN A 44 -10.17 -2.32 -0.27
N VAL A 45 -9.24 -2.64 -1.18
CA VAL A 45 -7.90 -2.04 -1.20
C VAL A 45 -7.97 -0.57 -1.53
N MET A 46 -8.76 -0.19 -2.54
CA MET A 46 -8.99 1.20 -2.86
C MET A 46 -9.59 1.94 -1.67
N SER A 47 -10.68 1.43 -1.07
CA SER A 47 -11.35 2.06 0.06
C SER A 47 -10.46 2.23 1.30
N CYS A 48 -9.62 1.25 1.62
CA CYS A 48 -8.70 1.39 2.76
C CYS A 48 -7.55 2.36 2.48
N LEU A 49 -7.07 2.44 1.23
CA LEU A 49 -5.98 3.34 0.83
C LEU A 49 -6.44 4.78 0.72
N ILE A 50 -7.65 5.04 0.20
CA ILE A 50 -8.19 6.40 0.10
C ILE A 50 -8.83 6.89 1.41
N GLY A 51 -9.04 5.99 2.38
CA GLY A 51 -9.60 6.32 3.70
C GLY A 51 -11.13 6.29 3.79
N SER A 52 -11.86 5.93 2.73
CA SER A 52 -13.32 5.79 2.80
C SER A 52 -13.77 4.62 3.68
N TRP A 53 -12.87 3.67 3.95
CA TRP A 53 -13.03 2.64 4.97
C TRP A 53 -11.79 2.64 5.89
N ASP A 54 -11.97 2.97 7.18
CA ASP A 54 -10.86 3.09 8.14
C ASP A 54 -11.08 2.32 9.47
N GLY A 55 -11.84 1.23 9.43
CA GLY A 55 -11.97 0.33 10.58
C GLY A 55 -10.70 -0.51 10.83
N PRO A 56 -10.61 -1.26 11.95
CA PRO A 56 -9.44 -2.08 12.28
C PRO A 56 -8.95 -3.00 11.15
N LYS A 57 -9.88 -3.67 10.46
CA LYS A 57 -9.57 -4.52 9.30
C LYS A 57 -9.03 -3.73 8.11
N ALA A 58 -9.53 -2.52 7.89
CA ALA A 58 -9.06 -1.63 6.83
C ALA A 58 -7.63 -1.19 7.09
N LYS A 59 -7.30 -0.84 8.34
CA LYS A 59 -5.95 -0.47 8.78
C LYS A 59 -4.97 -1.63 8.58
N LEU A 60 -5.35 -2.84 8.95
CA LEU A 60 -4.54 -4.04 8.70
C LEU A 60 -4.33 -4.29 7.20
N LEU A 61 -5.37 -4.18 6.39
CA LEU A 61 -5.26 -4.34 4.94
C LEU A 61 -4.37 -3.25 4.33
N ARG A 62 -4.53 -2.00 4.76
CA ARG A 62 -3.72 -0.87 4.30
C ARG A 62 -2.24 -1.09 4.64
N ALA A 63 -1.92 -1.48 5.87
CA ALA A 63 -0.55 -1.79 6.27
C ALA A 63 0.05 -2.91 5.40
N LYS A 64 -0.69 -4.00 5.18
CA LYS A 64 -0.26 -5.11 4.33
C LYS A 64 0.04 -4.66 2.91
N VAL A 65 -0.87 -3.96 2.25
CA VAL A 65 -0.68 -3.56 0.84
C VAL A 65 0.43 -2.51 0.68
N ILE A 66 0.62 -1.61 1.67
CA ILE A 66 1.74 -0.66 1.69
C ILE A 66 3.06 -1.42 1.72
N HIS A 67 3.21 -2.35 2.66
CA HIS A 67 4.41 -3.18 2.78
C HIS A 67 4.70 -3.96 1.49
N GLU A 68 3.71 -4.68 0.99
CA GLU A 68 3.82 -5.50 -0.23
C GLU A 68 4.12 -4.67 -1.50
N SER A 69 3.70 -3.40 -1.52
CA SER A 69 4.01 -2.49 -2.64
C SER A 69 5.47 -2.02 -2.66
N GLY A 70 6.21 -2.16 -1.54
CA GLY A 70 7.61 -1.74 -1.43
C GLY A 70 7.82 -0.23 -1.38
N ILE A 71 6.77 0.57 -1.19
CA ILE A 71 6.91 2.04 -0.99
C ILE A 71 7.45 2.41 0.40
N VAL A 72 7.63 1.41 1.25
CA VAL A 72 8.27 1.50 2.55
C VAL A 72 9.49 0.57 2.52
N GLY A 73 10.67 1.11 2.80
CA GLY A 73 11.92 0.35 2.76
C GLY A 73 11.93 -0.77 3.81
N ASP A 74 12.47 -1.93 3.43
CA ASP A 74 12.76 -3.04 4.33
C ASP A 74 13.93 -2.67 5.27
N GLU A 75 13.62 -2.05 6.39
CA GLU A 75 14.54 -1.92 7.53
C GLU A 75 14.04 -2.66 8.79
N TYR A 76 13.13 -3.61 8.62
CA TYR A 76 12.74 -4.61 9.63
C TYR A 76 13.32 -6.02 9.36
N GLY A 77 14.30 -6.12 8.46
CA GLY A 77 14.96 -7.37 8.06
C GLY A 77 16.47 -7.40 8.30
N LYS A 78 16.95 -6.87 9.44
CA LYS A 78 18.28 -7.18 9.97
C LYS A 78 18.18 -7.82 11.35
#